data_AF-A0A969X0F0-F1
#
_entry.id   AF-A0A969X0F0-F1
#
_cell.length_a   1.000
_cell.length_b   1.000
_cell.length_c   1.000
_cell.angle_alpha   90.00
_cell.angle_beta   90.00
_cell.angle_gamma   90.00
#
_symmetry.space_group_name_H-M   'P 1'
#
loop_
_entity.id
_entity.type
_entity.pdbx_description
1 polymer ?
#
loop_
_entity_poly.entity_id
_entity_poly.type
_entity_poly.pdbx_seq_one_letter_code
_entity_poly.pdbx_strand_id
1 'polypeptide(L)'
;MKNQVFKILLVFLFVFGINFSAISQDYCLGDNFTLQATNYVSGTVQWQYSYNNSDWYDFPSANSLTYYFVPEESMFVRLKIIDPQCLSEYYTEKQYLYLIPQPTTANAGEDQLEIMASSITLSANQAEIGTGYWTIMSGNGGQISNPNIPNAVFSGTPGEIYTLRWRIYNACGISDDLIKISFSEGFTCGQNFVDNRDGQIYPTVEIGGKCWFAKNMNIGTMVNSSQDQTSTGNIQKYCYANNTEKCNVFGGLYQWNMAMQFSENEDSQGICPAGWHIPSDQDFKNLELALGMPSGEVNLMNTFRGYNQNVGQQMKQNGGSGFESLMGGARNGGGAFMYGQGTGSYEFAYYWTSNHCAEASECSGYNGNEMYAIRRCLQNGNAGSGRYDTFPKTYGFSVRCVKDN
;
A
#
# COMPACT_ATOMS: atom_id res chain seq x y z
N MET A 1 -8.39 -5.78 -32.46
CA MET A 1 -8.90 -6.20 -33.80
C MET A 1 -7.93 -5.69 -34.85
N LYS A 2 -7.08 -6.58 -35.40
CA LYS A 2 -6.09 -6.22 -36.44
C LYS A 2 -6.83 -5.87 -37.73
N ASN A 3 -6.76 -4.61 -38.17
CA ASN A 3 -7.08 -4.25 -39.55
C ASN A 3 -5.97 -4.86 -40.43
N GLN A 4 -6.30 -5.91 -41.18
CA GLN A 4 -5.41 -6.44 -42.21
C GLN A 4 -5.36 -5.45 -43.37
N VAL A 5 -4.27 -4.69 -43.46
CA VAL A 5 -4.02 -3.78 -44.60
C VAL A 5 -3.24 -4.58 -45.65
N PHE A 6 -3.88 -4.85 -46.80
CA PHE A 6 -3.22 -5.33 -48.01
C PHE A 6 -2.36 -4.20 -48.59
N LYS A 7 -1.04 -4.38 -48.72
CA LYS A 7 -0.15 -3.39 -49.35
C LYS A 7 0.49 -3.99 -50.63
N ILE A 8 0.35 -3.29 -51.75
CA ILE A 8 0.81 -3.68 -53.09
C ILE A 8 2.19 -3.09 -53.34
N LEU A 9 3.18 -3.91 -53.70
CA LEU A 9 4.50 -3.45 -54.15
C LEU A 9 4.57 -3.58 -55.69
N LEU A 10 4.62 -2.44 -56.39
CA LEU A 10 4.74 -2.37 -57.86
C LEU A 10 6.21 -2.42 -58.29
N VAL A 11 6.58 -3.41 -59.13
CA VAL A 11 7.87 -3.44 -59.84
C VAL A 11 7.65 -2.98 -61.29
N PHE A 12 8.28 -1.86 -61.65
CA PHE A 12 8.31 -1.29 -63.01
C PHE A 12 9.55 -1.79 -63.78
N LEU A 13 9.33 -2.35 -64.98
CA LEU A 13 10.38 -2.73 -65.93
C LEU A 13 10.78 -1.53 -66.81
N PHE A 14 12.08 -1.30 -66.95
CA PHE A 14 12.69 -0.19 -67.71
C PHE A 14 12.76 -0.45 -69.22
N VAL A 15 12.36 0.53 -70.01
CA VAL A 15 13.05 0.90 -71.25
C VAL A 15 13.21 2.42 -71.25
N PHE A 16 14.46 2.89 -71.05
CA PHE A 16 14.95 4.28 -71.05
C PHE A 16 14.28 5.31 -70.11
N GLY A 17 15.07 5.86 -69.17
CA GLY A 17 14.77 7.13 -68.48
C GLY A 17 14.35 6.98 -67.02
N ILE A 18 15.25 7.37 -66.12
CA ILE A 18 15.20 7.21 -64.65
C ILE A 18 14.36 8.33 -64.02
N ASN A 19 13.51 8.00 -63.05
CA ASN A 19 13.35 8.68 -61.75
C ASN A 19 12.33 7.90 -60.92
N PHE A 20 12.76 7.30 -59.81
CA PHE A 20 11.87 6.73 -58.81
C PHE A 20 11.85 7.66 -57.60
N SER A 21 10.67 8.19 -57.28
CA SER A 21 10.40 8.64 -55.91
C SER A 21 9.64 7.49 -55.25
N ALA A 22 10.35 6.71 -54.43
CA ALA A 22 9.68 5.83 -53.50
C ALA A 22 8.95 6.74 -52.51
N ILE A 23 7.62 6.74 -52.53
CA ILE A 23 6.84 7.25 -51.40
C ILE A 23 7.33 6.45 -50.20
N SER A 24 7.90 7.11 -49.19
CA SER A 24 8.40 6.44 -47.98
C SER A 24 7.22 5.75 -47.30
N GLN A 25 7.05 4.46 -47.55
CA GLN A 25 6.05 3.66 -46.87
C GLN A 25 6.79 2.71 -45.94
N ASP A 26 6.62 2.95 -44.65
CA ASP A 26 7.09 2.11 -43.57
C ASP A 26 6.41 0.73 -43.69
N TYR A 27 7.21 -0.32 -43.91
CA TYR A 27 6.74 -1.71 -43.96
C TYR A 27 6.97 -2.38 -42.62
N CYS A 28 5.98 -3.13 -42.13
CA CYS A 28 6.01 -3.67 -40.78
C CYS A 28 6.26 -5.16 -40.78
N LEU A 29 6.99 -5.63 -39.77
CA LEU A 29 7.15 -7.05 -39.51
C LEU A 29 5.77 -7.70 -39.31
N GLY A 30 5.46 -8.70 -40.14
CA GLY A 30 4.16 -9.39 -40.17
C GLY A 30 3.13 -8.81 -41.16
N ASP A 31 3.46 -7.77 -41.94
CA ASP A 31 2.62 -7.31 -43.05
C ASP A 31 2.58 -8.36 -44.18
N ASN A 32 1.44 -8.43 -44.90
CA ASN A 32 1.34 -9.22 -46.13
C ASN A 32 1.91 -8.41 -47.31
N PHE A 33 2.81 -9.03 -48.08
CA PHE A 33 3.43 -8.44 -49.24
C PHE A 33 2.97 -9.12 -50.51
N THR A 34 2.78 -8.30 -51.55
CA THR A 34 2.53 -8.76 -52.91
C THR A 34 3.68 -8.30 -53.79
N LEU A 35 4.44 -9.24 -54.35
CA LEU A 35 5.36 -8.98 -55.44
C LEU A 35 4.58 -9.05 -56.75
N GLN A 36 4.69 -8.03 -57.59
CA GLN A 36 4.03 -8.01 -58.88
C GLN A 36 4.99 -7.50 -59.97
N ALA A 37 5.17 -8.32 -61.01
CA ALA A 37 5.88 -7.96 -62.21
C ALA A 37 4.89 -7.54 -63.31
N THR A 38 5.21 -6.45 -63.98
CA THR A 38 4.43 -5.90 -65.10
C THR A 38 5.30 -5.77 -66.35
N ASN A 39 4.69 -5.62 -67.53
CA ASN A 39 5.38 -5.51 -68.82
C ASN A 39 6.26 -6.72 -69.19
N TYR A 40 5.88 -7.91 -68.72
CA TYR A 40 6.51 -9.17 -69.08
C TYR A 40 6.08 -9.64 -70.47
N VAL A 41 7.03 -10.10 -71.29
CA VAL A 41 6.78 -10.49 -72.69
C VAL A 41 6.79 -12.01 -72.88
N SER A 42 7.85 -12.72 -72.47
CA SER A 42 8.03 -14.17 -72.69
C SER A 42 9.07 -14.80 -71.74
N GLY A 43 9.08 -16.14 -71.69
CA GLY A 43 9.97 -16.97 -70.87
C GLY A 43 9.26 -17.74 -69.75
N THR A 44 10.02 -18.20 -68.75
CA THR A 44 9.50 -18.61 -67.44
C THR A 44 10.02 -17.67 -66.36
N VAL A 45 9.29 -17.52 -65.25
CA VAL A 45 9.65 -16.62 -64.15
C VAL A 45 9.80 -17.36 -62.83
N GLN A 46 10.67 -16.84 -61.95
CA GLN A 46 10.88 -17.33 -60.59
C GLN A 46 11.28 -16.16 -59.69
N TRP A 47 10.49 -15.86 -58.65
CA TRP A 47 10.89 -14.86 -57.66
C TRP A 47 12.00 -15.40 -56.76
N GLN A 48 12.97 -14.53 -56.47
CA GLN A 48 14.11 -14.83 -55.60
C GLN A 48 14.22 -13.81 -54.47
N TYR A 49 14.79 -14.23 -53.35
CA TYR A 49 15.17 -13.37 -52.24
C TYR A 49 16.63 -13.54 -51.83
N SER A 50 17.14 -12.56 -51.10
CA SER A 50 18.48 -12.57 -50.50
C SER A 50 18.50 -11.73 -49.24
N TYR A 51 19.11 -12.21 -48.15
CA TYR A 51 19.28 -11.44 -46.92
C TYR A 51 20.55 -10.55 -46.95
N ASN A 52 21.54 -10.91 -47.76
CA ASN A 52 22.85 -10.25 -47.80
C ASN A 52 23.18 -9.63 -49.17
N ASN A 53 22.23 -9.66 -50.12
CA ASN A 53 22.39 -9.16 -51.48
C ASN A 53 23.51 -9.88 -52.30
N SER A 54 23.93 -11.07 -51.87
CA SER A 54 24.95 -11.87 -52.56
C SER A 54 24.45 -13.30 -52.81
N ASP A 55 23.90 -13.94 -51.78
CA ASP A 55 23.34 -15.29 -51.85
C ASP A 55 21.85 -15.21 -52.14
N TRP A 56 21.41 -15.80 -53.26
CA TRP A 56 20.03 -15.72 -53.74
C TRP A 56 19.35 -17.09 -53.69
N TYR A 57 18.12 -17.11 -53.20
CA TYR A 57 17.30 -18.31 -53.02
C TYR A 57 15.96 -18.13 -53.73
N ASP A 58 15.41 -19.22 -54.26
CA ASP A 58 14.10 -19.22 -54.88
C ASP A 58 12.99 -19.25 -53.82
N PHE A 59 11.97 -18.41 -53.98
CA PHE A 59 10.73 -18.56 -53.22
C PHE A 59 9.99 -19.83 -53.66
N PRO A 60 9.50 -20.68 -52.73
CA PRO A 60 8.74 -21.87 -53.08
C PRO A 60 7.52 -21.54 -53.95
N SER A 61 7.38 -22.23 -55.09
CA SER A 61 6.25 -22.09 -56.01
C SER A 61 5.99 -20.68 -56.54
N ALA A 62 6.98 -19.78 -56.50
CA ALA A 62 6.85 -18.39 -56.94
C ALA A 62 7.07 -18.22 -58.45
N ASN A 63 6.37 -19.02 -59.25
CA ASN A 63 6.52 -19.14 -60.70
C ASN A 63 5.51 -18.27 -61.49
N SER A 64 4.87 -17.32 -60.83
CA SER A 64 3.85 -16.43 -61.39
C SER A 64 4.33 -14.98 -61.33
N LEU A 65 3.77 -14.13 -62.20
CA LEU A 65 4.04 -12.68 -62.18
C LEU A 65 3.55 -11.99 -60.91
N THR A 66 2.68 -12.64 -60.14
CA THR A 66 2.24 -12.17 -58.82
C THR A 66 2.53 -13.22 -57.77
N TYR A 67 3.14 -12.83 -56.65
CA TYR A 67 3.45 -13.70 -55.52
C TYR A 67 3.14 -13.03 -54.19
N TYR A 68 2.54 -13.77 -53.27
CA TYR A 68 2.12 -13.29 -51.95
C TYR A 68 2.96 -13.97 -50.88
N PHE A 69 3.47 -13.19 -49.92
CA PHE A 69 4.26 -13.73 -48.82
C PHE A 69 4.30 -12.77 -47.62
N VAL A 70 4.75 -13.28 -46.48
CA VAL A 70 5.02 -12.51 -45.26
C VAL A 70 6.51 -12.68 -44.95
N PRO A 71 7.34 -11.63 -45.11
CA PRO A 71 8.75 -11.71 -44.79
C PRO A 71 8.94 -11.70 -43.26
N GLU A 72 9.82 -12.57 -42.78
CA GLU A 72 10.19 -12.66 -41.36
C GLU A 72 11.33 -11.70 -40.99
N GLU A 73 12.12 -11.26 -41.97
CA GLU A 73 13.23 -10.32 -41.80
C GLU A 73 13.38 -9.43 -43.05
N SER A 74 14.12 -8.32 -42.91
CA SER A 74 14.42 -7.43 -44.04
C SER A 74 15.23 -8.17 -45.11
N MET A 75 14.85 -8.03 -46.38
CA MET A 75 15.44 -8.81 -47.48
C MET A 75 15.45 -8.04 -48.79
N PHE A 76 16.31 -8.47 -49.71
CA PHE A 76 16.28 -8.10 -51.10
C PHE A 76 15.41 -9.07 -51.88
N VAL A 77 14.65 -8.58 -52.86
CA VAL A 77 13.84 -9.39 -53.77
C VAL A 77 14.16 -9.02 -55.22
N ARG A 78 14.10 -10.01 -56.11
CA ARG A 78 14.22 -9.82 -57.57
C ARG A 78 13.44 -10.91 -58.32
N LEU A 79 13.17 -10.68 -59.61
CA LEU A 79 12.60 -11.69 -60.50
C LEU A 79 13.69 -12.27 -61.40
N LYS A 80 13.81 -13.61 -61.43
CA LYS A 80 14.59 -14.36 -62.43
C LYS A 80 13.69 -14.69 -63.61
N ILE A 81 14.19 -14.48 -64.83
CA ILE A 81 13.51 -14.77 -66.10
C ILE A 81 14.41 -15.68 -66.94
N ILE A 82 13.85 -16.77 -67.49
CA ILE A 82 14.56 -17.71 -68.37
C ILE A 82 13.83 -17.76 -69.71
N ASP A 83 14.47 -17.35 -70.80
CA ASP A 83 13.93 -17.46 -72.16
C ASP A 83 14.96 -18.10 -73.11
N PRO A 84 14.84 -19.42 -73.41
CA PRO A 84 15.79 -20.14 -74.25
C PRO A 84 15.98 -19.55 -75.66
N GLN A 85 15.03 -18.73 -76.14
CA GLN A 85 15.07 -18.12 -77.47
C GLN A 85 15.80 -16.78 -77.51
N CYS A 86 15.95 -16.10 -76.37
CA CYS A 86 16.51 -14.75 -76.29
C CYS A 86 17.78 -14.66 -75.42
N LEU A 87 17.75 -15.18 -74.19
CA LEU A 87 18.86 -15.16 -73.22
C LEU A 87 18.71 -16.31 -72.23
N SER A 88 19.81 -17.00 -71.91
CA SER A 88 19.77 -18.18 -71.02
C SER A 88 19.27 -17.86 -69.62
N GLU A 89 19.63 -16.71 -69.03
CA GLU A 89 19.07 -16.18 -67.77
C GLU A 89 19.15 -14.65 -67.71
N TYR A 90 18.11 -14.01 -67.17
CA TYR A 90 18.06 -12.57 -66.91
C TYR A 90 17.44 -12.28 -65.54
N TYR A 91 17.86 -11.19 -64.88
CA TYR A 91 17.39 -10.78 -63.57
C TYR A 91 16.92 -9.32 -63.60
N THR A 92 15.80 -9.02 -62.95
CA THR A 92 15.36 -7.63 -62.76
C THR A 92 16.28 -6.89 -61.80
N GLU A 93 16.15 -5.55 -61.76
CA GLU A 93 16.64 -4.77 -60.63
C GLU A 93 16.13 -5.34 -59.31
N LYS A 94 16.98 -5.26 -58.29
CA LYS A 94 16.67 -5.72 -56.93
C LYS A 94 15.96 -4.62 -56.15
N GLN A 95 14.98 -5.01 -55.34
CA GLN A 95 14.34 -4.12 -54.39
C GLN A 95 14.71 -4.53 -52.97
N TYR A 96 15.10 -3.57 -52.13
CA TYR A 96 15.28 -3.81 -50.70
C TYR A 96 13.95 -3.58 -49.98
N LEU A 97 13.52 -4.58 -49.20
CA LEU A 97 12.36 -4.56 -48.32
C LEU A 97 12.86 -4.38 -46.88
N TYR A 98 12.74 -3.16 -46.38
CA TYR A 98 13.08 -2.83 -44.99
C TYR A 98 11.85 -3.04 -44.10
N LEU A 99 11.94 -3.98 -43.16
CA LEU A 99 10.89 -4.25 -42.18
C LEU A 99 11.18 -3.56 -40.86
N ILE A 100 10.25 -2.72 -40.43
CA ILE A 100 10.24 -2.11 -39.12
C ILE A 100 9.66 -3.11 -38.11
N PRO A 101 10.37 -3.39 -37.01
CA PRO A 101 9.87 -4.29 -35.97
C PRO A 101 8.63 -3.72 -35.26
N GLN A 102 7.83 -4.62 -34.68
CA GLN A 102 6.72 -4.24 -33.79
C GLN A 102 7.27 -3.49 -32.56
N PRO A 103 6.48 -2.56 -31.96
CA PRO A 103 6.92 -1.87 -30.76
C PRO A 103 7.18 -2.87 -29.63
N THR A 104 8.08 -2.51 -28.70
CA THR A 104 8.30 -3.29 -27.47
C THR A 104 6.96 -3.55 -26.77
N THR A 105 6.71 -4.79 -26.34
CA THR A 105 5.52 -5.11 -25.56
C THR A 105 5.50 -4.26 -24.29
N ALA A 106 4.45 -3.47 -24.12
CA ALA A 106 4.28 -2.62 -22.95
C ALA A 106 4.02 -3.49 -21.71
N ASN A 107 4.70 -3.14 -20.61
CA ASN A 107 4.45 -3.65 -19.27
C ASN A 107 4.46 -2.44 -18.32
N ALA A 108 3.32 -2.17 -17.70
CA ALA A 108 3.08 -1.04 -16.82
C ALA A 108 3.56 -1.28 -15.37
N GLY A 109 3.87 -2.53 -15.01
CA GLY A 109 4.19 -2.96 -13.65
C GLY A 109 3.00 -3.63 -12.96
N GLU A 110 3.16 -3.91 -11.66
CA GLU A 110 2.09 -4.46 -10.82
C GLU A 110 1.14 -3.37 -10.32
N ASP A 111 -0.08 -3.75 -9.96
CA ASP A 111 -1.04 -2.87 -9.28
C ASP A 111 -0.51 -2.43 -7.90
N GLN A 112 -0.72 -1.17 -7.53
CA GLN A 112 -0.23 -0.58 -6.28
C GLN A 112 -1.36 0.12 -5.52
N LEU A 113 -1.95 -0.57 -4.54
CA LEU A 113 -3.12 -0.08 -3.80
C LEU A 113 -2.75 0.35 -2.38
N GLU A 114 -3.54 1.28 -1.84
CA GLU A 114 -3.47 1.75 -0.45
C GLU A 114 -2.09 2.29 -0.03
N ILE A 115 -1.42 2.97 -0.95
CA ILE A 115 -0.09 3.55 -0.70
C ILE A 115 -0.23 4.63 0.38
N MET A 116 0.56 4.53 1.46
CA MET A 116 0.62 5.51 2.56
C MET A 116 1.46 6.74 2.19
N ALA A 117 1.16 7.34 1.04
CA ALA A 117 1.80 8.55 0.51
C ALA A 117 0.79 9.28 -0.39
N SER A 118 1.19 10.40 -1.00
CA SER A 118 0.41 11.11 -2.03
C SER A 118 1.02 11.00 -3.43
N SER A 119 2.15 10.28 -3.56
CA SER A 119 2.83 10.05 -4.83
C SER A 119 3.64 8.76 -4.83
N ILE A 120 3.86 8.18 -6.01
CA ILE A 120 4.69 6.99 -6.21
C ILE A 120 5.46 7.07 -7.54
N THR A 121 6.63 6.45 -7.60
CA THR A 121 7.39 6.26 -8.84
C THR A 121 6.85 5.03 -9.56
N LEU A 122 6.37 5.23 -10.80
CA LEU A 122 5.90 4.16 -11.67
C LEU A 122 7.07 3.25 -12.10
N SER A 123 6.77 2.02 -12.51
CA SER A 123 7.78 1.00 -12.81
C SER A 123 7.53 0.29 -14.14
N ALA A 124 7.13 1.04 -15.18
CA ALA A 124 6.98 0.46 -16.51
C ALA A 124 8.33 0.04 -17.12
N ASN A 125 8.27 -0.79 -18.15
CA ASN A 125 9.45 -1.16 -18.94
C ASN A 125 9.89 -0.04 -19.88
N GLN A 126 11.20 0.03 -20.15
CA GLN A 126 11.76 0.94 -21.15
C GLN A 126 11.37 0.50 -22.56
N ALA A 127 10.99 1.47 -23.40
CA ALA A 127 10.73 1.23 -24.82
C ALA A 127 12.06 1.09 -25.59
N GLU A 128 12.43 -0.14 -25.95
CA GLU A 128 13.59 -0.40 -26.82
C GLU A 128 13.27 -0.10 -28.29
N ILE A 129 12.02 -0.38 -28.70
CA ILE A 129 11.50 -0.14 -30.05
C ILE A 129 10.21 0.68 -29.93
N GLY A 130 10.26 1.91 -30.43
CA GLY A 130 9.13 2.85 -30.40
C GLY A 130 9.24 3.90 -29.29
N THR A 131 8.10 4.48 -28.93
CA THR A 131 7.99 5.55 -27.92
C THR A 131 6.97 5.17 -26.86
N GLY A 132 7.37 5.28 -25.60
CA GLY A 132 6.53 5.04 -24.43
C GLY A 132 5.77 6.29 -23.98
N TYR A 133 4.51 6.13 -23.56
CA TYR A 133 3.69 7.21 -23.04
C TYR A 133 2.66 6.73 -22.01
N TRP A 134 2.60 7.40 -20.86
CA TRP A 134 1.59 7.18 -19.83
C TRP A 134 0.32 7.98 -20.06
N THR A 135 -0.85 7.40 -19.77
CA THR A 135 -2.15 8.10 -19.77
C THR A 135 -2.95 7.75 -18.52
N ILE A 136 -3.58 8.74 -17.88
CA ILE A 136 -4.58 8.50 -16.83
C ILE A 136 -5.90 8.15 -17.53
N MET A 137 -6.40 6.93 -17.32
CA MET A 137 -7.65 6.44 -17.90
C MET A 137 -8.87 6.78 -17.03
N SER A 138 -8.69 6.79 -15.71
CA SER A 138 -9.73 7.11 -14.72
C SER A 138 -9.13 7.57 -13.39
N GLY A 139 -9.96 8.19 -12.54
CA GLY A 139 -9.63 8.72 -11.21
C GLY A 139 -9.54 10.26 -11.22
N ASN A 140 -9.99 10.91 -10.15
CA ASN A 140 -10.07 12.38 -10.07
C ASN A 140 -8.79 13.00 -9.47
N GLY A 141 -8.31 14.14 -9.97
CA GLY A 141 -7.19 14.89 -9.36
C GLY A 141 -5.77 14.33 -9.54
N GLY A 142 -5.56 13.25 -10.28
CA GLY A 142 -4.24 12.63 -10.50
C GLY A 142 -3.34 13.39 -11.49
N GLN A 143 -2.02 13.33 -11.30
CA GLN A 143 -1.02 13.94 -12.19
C GLN A 143 0.18 13.03 -12.42
N ILE A 144 0.77 13.11 -13.61
CA ILE A 144 2.00 12.39 -13.99
C ILE A 144 3.08 13.43 -14.28
N SER A 145 4.24 13.33 -13.61
CA SER A 145 5.30 14.33 -13.69
C SER A 145 5.87 14.48 -15.10
N ASN A 146 6.16 13.37 -15.78
CA ASN A 146 6.50 13.33 -17.19
C ASN A 146 5.97 12.04 -17.81
N PRO A 147 4.90 12.09 -18.63
CA PRO A 147 4.29 10.87 -19.16
C PRO A 147 5.17 10.12 -20.17
N ASN A 148 6.26 10.70 -20.69
CA ASN A 148 7.12 10.05 -21.69
C ASN A 148 8.24 9.18 -21.09
N ILE A 149 8.36 9.11 -19.76
CA ILE A 149 9.37 8.27 -19.10
C ILE A 149 8.70 7.10 -18.37
N PRO A 150 9.26 5.88 -18.45
CA PRO A 150 8.65 4.70 -17.85
C PRO A 150 8.56 4.78 -16.32
N ASN A 151 9.52 5.47 -15.69
CA ASN A 151 9.61 5.68 -14.25
C ASN A 151 9.12 7.06 -13.80
N ALA A 152 8.07 7.58 -14.44
CA ALA A 152 7.44 8.84 -14.05
C ALA A 152 6.93 8.79 -12.60
N VAL A 153 6.84 9.95 -11.95
CA VAL A 153 6.17 10.05 -10.64
C VAL A 153 4.70 10.32 -10.91
N PHE A 154 3.84 9.48 -10.34
CA PHE A 154 2.40 9.69 -10.30
C PHE A 154 2.00 10.24 -8.93
N SER A 155 1.21 11.32 -8.90
CA SER A 155 0.58 11.83 -7.69
C SER A 155 -0.93 11.76 -7.81
N GLY A 156 -1.60 11.51 -6.68
CA GLY A 156 -3.05 11.38 -6.64
C GLY A 156 -3.63 11.75 -5.28
N THR A 157 -4.95 11.77 -5.23
CA THR A 157 -5.75 12.05 -4.05
C THR A 157 -5.98 10.75 -3.27
N PRO A 158 -5.70 10.73 -1.96
CA PRO A 158 -6.10 9.65 -1.08
C PRO A 158 -7.60 9.29 -1.22
N GLY A 159 -7.93 8.00 -1.18
CA GLY A 159 -9.31 7.50 -1.30
C GLY A 159 -9.78 7.24 -2.74
N GLU A 160 -9.09 7.80 -3.74
CA GLU A 160 -9.38 7.56 -5.15
C GLU A 160 -8.62 6.33 -5.70
N ILE A 161 -9.25 5.63 -6.65
CA ILE A 161 -8.62 4.56 -7.43
C ILE A 161 -8.41 5.04 -8.86
N TYR A 162 -7.14 5.10 -9.26
CA TYR A 162 -6.71 5.47 -10.61
C TYR A 162 -6.46 4.23 -11.45
N THR A 163 -6.77 4.31 -12.74
CA THR A 163 -6.27 3.36 -13.74
C THR A 163 -5.35 4.12 -14.67
N LEU A 164 -4.10 3.69 -14.77
CA LEU A 164 -3.08 4.27 -15.65
C LEU A 164 -2.79 3.29 -16.78
N ARG A 165 -2.47 3.82 -17.96
CA ARG A 165 -2.07 3.04 -19.13
C ARG A 165 -0.65 3.39 -19.54
N TRP A 166 0.23 2.39 -19.58
CA TRP A 166 1.50 2.48 -20.29
C TRP A 166 1.29 2.04 -21.73
N ARG A 167 1.68 2.88 -22.69
CA ARG A 167 1.57 2.58 -24.11
C ARG A 167 2.92 2.72 -24.78
N ILE A 168 3.34 1.72 -25.55
CA ILE A 168 4.50 1.81 -26.44
C ILE A 168 4.01 1.73 -27.90
N TYR A 169 4.41 2.68 -28.74
CA TYR A 169 3.97 2.74 -30.13
C TYR A 169 5.08 3.13 -31.09
N ASN A 170 4.94 2.74 -32.35
CA ASN A 170 5.76 3.19 -33.47
C ASN A 170 4.89 3.26 -34.76
N ALA A 171 5.51 3.41 -35.94
CA ALA A 171 4.79 3.43 -37.22
C ALA A 171 3.99 2.14 -37.51
N CYS A 172 4.36 1.03 -36.86
CA CYS A 172 3.81 -0.30 -37.13
C CYS A 172 2.74 -0.78 -36.17
N GLY A 173 2.62 -0.18 -35.00
CA GLY A 173 1.62 -0.62 -34.06
C GLY A 173 1.69 0.06 -32.70
N ILE A 174 0.87 -0.49 -31.80
CA ILE A 174 0.71 -0.05 -30.42
C ILE A 174 0.65 -1.31 -29.56
N SER A 175 1.38 -1.28 -28.44
CA SER A 175 1.19 -2.18 -27.30
C SER A 175 0.76 -1.34 -26.11
N ASP A 176 -0.16 -1.86 -25.29
CA ASP A 176 -0.58 -1.21 -24.05
C ASP A 176 -0.74 -2.20 -22.90
N ASP A 177 -0.57 -1.67 -21.70
CA ASP A 177 -0.79 -2.37 -20.42
C ASP A 177 -1.36 -1.39 -19.38
N LEU A 178 -2.14 -1.90 -18.43
CA LEU A 178 -2.87 -1.12 -17.44
C LEU A 178 -2.44 -1.49 -16.02
N ILE A 179 -2.33 -0.48 -15.16
CA ILE A 179 -2.17 -0.66 -13.71
C ILE A 179 -3.23 0.14 -12.95
N LYS A 180 -3.56 -0.33 -11.76
CA LYS A 180 -4.36 0.40 -10.78
C LYS A 180 -3.47 0.97 -9.69
N ILE A 181 -3.74 2.22 -9.33
CA ILE A 181 -3.07 2.89 -8.22
C ILE A 181 -4.09 3.50 -7.27
N SER A 182 -3.92 3.31 -5.96
CA SER A 182 -4.66 4.07 -4.95
C SER A 182 -3.77 4.51 -3.80
N PHE A 183 -4.09 5.67 -3.25
CA PHE A 183 -3.45 6.21 -2.05
C PHE A 183 -4.41 6.05 -0.88
N SER A 184 -3.89 5.65 0.27
CA SER A 184 -4.71 5.50 1.48
C SER A 184 -5.06 6.86 2.04
N GLU A 185 -6.35 7.11 2.30
CA GLU A 185 -6.76 8.19 3.21
C GLU A 185 -6.12 7.84 4.56
N GLY A 186 -5.06 8.57 4.94
CA GLY A 186 -4.37 8.30 6.19
C GLY A 186 -5.37 8.16 7.34
N PHE A 187 -5.04 7.31 8.33
CA PHE A 187 -5.92 7.07 9.48
C PHE A 187 -6.40 8.39 10.10
N THR A 188 -7.73 8.58 10.14
CA THR A 188 -8.37 9.74 10.77
C THR A 188 -9.08 9.30 12.04
N CYS A 189 -8.94 10.08 13.11
CA CYS A 189 -9.59 9.76 14.38
C CYS A 189 -11.12 9.67 14.22
N GLY A 190 -11.75 8.72 14.91
CA GLY A 190 -13.17 8.37 14.75
C GLY A 190 -13.40 7.15 13.87
N GLN A 191 -12.41 6.76 13.05
CA GLN A 191 -12.44 5.48 12.33
C GLN A 191 -11.99 4.32 13.24
N ASN A 192 -12.30 3.10 12.82
CA ASN A 192 -11.72 1.90 13.42
C ASN A 192 -10.24 1.76 13.01
N PHE A 193 -9.35 1.63 13.98
CA PHE A 193 -7.96 1.29 13.76
C PHE A 193 -7.79 -0.24 13.77
N VAL A 194 -7.09 -0.78 12.76
CA VAL A 194 -6.73 -2.20 12.70
C VAL A 194 -5.26 -2.36 13.08
N ASP A 195 -4.98 -3.10 14.15
CA ASP A 195 -3.61 -3.40 14.56
C ASP A 195 -3.04 -4.55 13.72
N ASN A 196 -2.14 -4.23 12.79
CA ASN A 196 -1.54 -5.22 11.88
C ASN A 196 -0.72 -6.31 12.61
N ARG A 197 -0.42 -6.14 13.90
CA ARG A 197 0.33 -7.13 14.68
C ARG A 197 -0.51 -8.35 15.06
N ASP A 198 -1.83 -8.19 15.24
CA ASP A 198 -2.74 -9.25 15.68
C ASP A 198 -4.15 -9.22 15.04
N GLY A 199 -4.41 -8.26 14.15
CA GLY A 199 -5.70 -8.07 13.49
C GLY A 199 -6.79 -7.48 14.39
N GLN A 200 -6.47 -7.07 15.62
CA GLN A 200 -7.46 -6.50 16.53
C GLN A 200 -7.95 -5.15 16.01
N ILE A 201 -9.26 -4.96 16.10
CA ILE A 201 -9.93 -3.71 15.71
C ILE A 201 -10.23 -2.89 16.96
N TYR A 202 -9.74 -1.66 16.97
CA TYR A 202 -9.92 -0.67 18.04
C TYR A 202 -10.70 0.53 17.48
N PRO A 203 -11.94 0.76 17.94
CA PRO A 203 -12.63 2.01 17.64
C PRO A 203 -11.86 3.17 18.27
N THR A 204 -11.91 4.34 17.64
CA THR A 204 -11.16 5.52 18.11
C THR A 204 -12.06 6.72 18.30
N VAL A 205 -11.67 7.65 19.17
CA VAL A 205 -12.43 8.86 19.49
C VAL A 205 -11.49 10.02 19.76
N GLU A 206 -11.84 11.20 19.27
CA GLU A 206 -11.10 12.42 19.57
C GLU A 206 -11.60 13.04 20.88
N ILE A 207 -10.70 13.21 21.85
CA ILE A 207 -11.01 13.86 23.13
C ILE A 207 -9.82 14.74 23.54
N GLY A 208 -10.07 16.02 23.76
CA GLY A 208 -9.05 16.97 24.20
C GLY A 208 -7.92 17.18 23.18
N GLY A 209 -8.22 17.10 21.88
CA GLY A 209 -7.25 17.30 20.79
C GLY A 209 -6.27 16.15 20.58
N LYS A 210 -6.60 14.95 21.10
CA LYS A 210 -5.84 13.72 20.88
C LYS A 210 -6.79 12.59 20.48
N CYS A 211 -6.26 11.65 19.72
CA CYS A 211 -7.01 10.47 19.32
C CYS A 211 -6.82 9.33 20.32
N TRP A 212 -7.90 8.82 20.89
CA TRP A 212 -7.88 7.76 21.90
C TRP A 212 -8.48 6.47 21.35
N PHE A 213 -7.94 5.33 21.76
CA PHE A 213 -8.68 4.08 21.64
C PHE A 213 -9.92 4.11 22.54
N ALA A 214 -11.07 3.76 21.98
CA ALA A 214 -12.35 3.52 22.66
C ALA A 214 -12.49 2.07 23.19
N LYS A 215 -11.43 1.25 23.04
CA LYS A 215 -11.32 -0.11 23.60
C LYS A 215 -9.95 -0.32 24.25
N ASN A 216 -9.90 -1.14 25.31
CA ASN A 216 -8.63 -1.49 25.97
C ASN A 216 -7.76 -2.36 25.04
N MET A 217 -6.44 -2.17 25.10
CA MET A 217 -5.48 -3.01 24.38
C MET A 217 -5.65 -4.51 24.71
N ASN A 218 -5.51 -5.36 23.70
CA ASN A 218 -5.60 -6.83 23.84
C ASN A 218 -4.51 -7.58 23.06
N ILE A 219 -3.32 -7.00 22.97
CA ILE A 219 -2.17 -7.56 22.26
C ILE A 219 -1.38 -8.55 23.13
N GLY A 220 -0.79 -9.56 22.51
CA GLY A 220 0.12 -10.51 23.17
C GLY A 220 -0.53 -11.78 23.71
N THR A 221 0.29 -12.63 24.31
CA THR A 221 -0.08 -13.99 24.76
C THR A 221 -0.44 -14.01 26.24
N MET A 222 -1.52 -14.73 26.60
CA MET A 222 -1.92 -14.86 28.00
C MET A 222 -0.90 -15.67 28.80
N VAL A 223 -0.50 -15.14 29.96
CA VAL A 223 0.23 -15.87 31.01
C VAL A 223 -0.66 -16.04 32.25
N ASN A 224 -0.34 -17.01 33.10
CA ASN A 224 -1.08 -17.22 34.34
C ASN A 224 -0.83 -16.04 35.30
N SER A 225 -1.86 -15.61 36.04
CA SER A 225 -1.78 -14.49 36.98
C SER A 225 -0.74 -14.64 38.10
N SER A 226 -0.28 -15.85 38.38
CA SER A 226 0.80 -16.12 39.33
C SER A 226 2.21 -15.83 38.77
N GLN A 227 2.36 -15.64 37.47
CA GLN A 227 3.63 -15.38 36.80
C GLN A 227 3.80 -13.90 36.49
N ASP A 228 5.01 -13.37 36.63
CA ASP A 228 5.32 -12.01 36.19
C ASP A 228 5.51 -11.95 34.67
N GLN A 229 5.20 -10.78 34.10
CA GLN A 229 5.34 -10.48 32.68
C GLN A 229 6.74 -9.92 32.39
N THR A 230 7.73 -10.80 32.29
CA THR A 230 9.16 -10.45 32.21
C THR A 230 9.79 -10.62 30.82
N SER A 231 9.06 -11.14 29.84
CA SER A 231 9.61 -11.41 28.51
C SER A 231 9.79 -10.13 27.69
N THR A 232 10.99 -9.89 27.16
CA THR A 232 11.26 -8.79 26.22
C THR A 232 11.03 -9.18 24.76
N GLY A 233 10.98 -10.48 24.45
CA GLY A 233 10.83 -11.00 23.09
C GLY A 233 9.38 -11.17 22.63
N ASN A 234 8.42 -11.20 23.56
CA ASN A 234 7.00 -11.34 23.26
C ASN A 234 6.17 -10.55 24.27
N ILE A 235 5.10 -9.88 23.80
CA ILE A 235 4.17 -9.20 24.69
C ILE A 235 3.36 -10.25 25.45
N GLN A 236 3.35 -10.15 26.78
CA GLN A 236 2.58 -11.01 27.66
C GLN A 236 1.41 -10.21 28.25
N LYS A 237 0.27 -10.86 28.47
CA LYS A 237 -0.91 -10.26 29.10
C LYS A 237 -1.50 -11.19 30.15
N TYR A 238 -2.24 -10.64 31.10
CA TYR A 238 -3.21 -11.41 31.87
C TYR A 238 -4.58 -11.19 31.26
N CYS A 239 -5.38 -12.24 31.27
CA CYS A 239 -6.82 -12.12 31.07
C CYS A 239 -7.49 -12.27 32.43
N TYR A 240 -8.49 -11.43 32.71
CA TYR A 240 -9.16 -11.45 34.00
C TYR A 240 -9.66 -12.87 34.34
N ALA A 241 -9.42 -13.32 35.57
CA ALA A 241 -9.70 -14.68 36.04
C ALA A 241 -8.99 -15.81 35.23
N ASN A 242 -7.86 -15.50 34.57
CA ASN A 242 -7.15 -16.41 33.68
C ASN A 242 -8.01 -17.01 32.56
N ASN A 243 -9.01 -16.24 32.08
CA ASN A 243 -9.91 -16.65 31.01
C ASN A 243 -9.75 -15.74 29.79
N THR A 244 -9.33 -16.31 28.65
CA THR A 244 -9.11 -15.59 27.38
C THR A 244 -10.38 -14.92 26.82
N GLU A 245 -11.57 -15.45 27.10
CA GLU A 245 -12.83 -14.81 26.72
C GLU A 245 -13.01 -13.46 27.43
N LYS A 246 -12.49 -13.31 28.65
CA LYS A 246 -12.52 -12.04 29.38
C LYS A 246 -11.59 -11.00 28.76
N CYS A 247 -10.48 -11.41 28.15
CA CYS A 247 -9.64 -10.51 27.35
C CYS A 247 -10.39 -9.98 26.12
N ASN A 248 -11.24 -10.79 25.48
CA ASN A 248 -11.99 -10.35 24.30
C ASN A 248 -13.01 -9.25 24.64
N VAL A 249 -13.53 -9.27 25.88
CA VAL A 249 -14.48 -8.27 26.39
C VAL A 249 -13.76 -7.07 26.99
N PHE A 250 -12.83 -7.28 27.92
CA PHE A 250 -12.23 -6.22 28.75
C PHE A 250 -10.84 -5.77 28.30
N GLY A 251 -10.23 -6.45 27.34
CA GLY A 251 -8.82 -6.28 27.01
C GLY A 251 -7.89 -7.00 27.97
N GLY A 252 -6.59 -6.89 27.70
CA GLY A 252 -5.53 -7.43 28.54
C GLY A 252 -5.24 -6.57 29.76
N LEU A 253 -4.69 -7.21 30.79
CA LEU A 253 -4.08 -6.55 31.93
C LEU A 253 -2.56 -6.74 31.86
N TYR A 254 -1.83 -5.65 32.03
CA TYR A 254 -0.39 -5.61 31.83
C TYR A 254 0.28 -5.07 33.08
N GLN A 255 1.40 -5.66 33.49
CA GLN A 255 2.32 -5.01 34.42
C GLN A 255 2.88 -3.75 33.77
N TRP A 256 3.22 -2.73 34.56
CA TRP A 256 3.62 -1.44 33.98
C TRP A 256 4.86 -1.59 33.08
N ASN A 257 5.87 -2.34 33.53
CA ASN A 257 7.06 -2.60 32.71
C ASN A 257 6.70 -3.28 31.38
N MET A 258 5.75 -4.23 31.40
CA MET A 258 5.28 -4.88 30.17
C MET A 258 4.52 -3.90 29.28
N ALA A 259 3.61 -3.10 29.84
CA ALA A 259 2.86 -2.07 29.11
C ALA A 259 3.80 -1.06 28.42
N MET A 260 4.87 -0.66 29.11
CA MET A 260 5.89 0.24 28.59
C MET A 260 6.95 -0.44 27.73
N GLN A 261 6.88 -1.76 27.54
CA GLN A 261 7.94 -2.55 26.90
C GLN A 261 9.33 -2.24 27.47
N PHE A 262 9.39 -2.14 28.80
CA PHE A 262 10.58 -1.87 29.61
C PHE A 262 11.24 -0.51 29.34
N SER A 263 10.53 0.40 28.66
CA SER A 263 10.89 1.81 28.55
C SER A 263 10.54 2.56 29.84
N GLU A 264 11.37 3.53 30.20
CA GLU A 264 11.12 4.46 31.31
C GLU A 264 10.78 5.88 30.82
N ASN A 265 10.75 6.08 29.51
CA ASN A 265 10.43 7.39 28.92
C ASN A 265 8.93 7.63 28.96
N GLU A 266 8.53 8.84 29.36
CA GLU A 266 7.16 9.31 29.18
C GLU A 266 6.79 9.33 27.68
N ASP A 267 5.49 9.16 27.39
CA ASP A 267 4.96 9.08 26.03
C ASP A 267 5.60 8.00 25.15
N SER A 268 6.22 6.97 25.76
CA SER A 268 6.76 5.83 25.03
C SER A 268 5.66 5.05 24.31
N GLN A 269 5.97 4.54 23.11
CA GLN A 269 5.08 3.67 22.35
C GLN A 269 4.57 2.49 23.22
N GLY A 270 5.47 1.86 23.98
CA GLY A 270 5.17 0.66 24.75
C GLY A 270 4.49 -0.42 23.90
N ILE A 271 3.43 -1.03 24.42
CA ILE A 271 2.64 -2.03 23.71
C ILE A 271 1.69 -1.45 22.65
N CYS A 272 1.58 -0.12 22.54
CA CYS A 272 0.74 0.50 21.53
C CYS A 272 1.26 0.27 20.10
N PRO A 273 0.39 0.34 19.09
CA PRO A 273 0.81 0.25 17.69
C PRO A 273 1.75 1.38 17.29
N ALA A 274 2.49 1.23 16.19
CA ALA A 274 3.34 2.30 15.67
C ALA A 274 2.54 3.58 15.42
N GLY A 275 3.08 4.72 15.85
CA GLY A 275 2.41 6.03 15.79
C GLY A 275 1.38 6.28 16.89
N TRP A 276 1.25 5.37 17.86
CA TRP A 276 0.47 5.53 19.09
C TRP A 276 1.38 5.33 20.31
N HIS A 277 0.99 5.84 21.47
CA HIS A 277 1.76 5.70 22.71
C HIS A 277 0.92 5.35 23.93
N ILE A 278 1.60 4.89 24.99
CA ILE A 278 1.03 4.72 26.32
C ILE A 278 0.75 6.13 26.87
N PRO A 279 -0.49 6.49 27.21
CA PRO A 279 -0.81 7.86 27.57
C PRO A 279 -0.01 8.35 28.77
N SER A 280 0.46 9.58 28.73
CA SER A 280 0.98 10.23 29.93
C SER A 280 -0.12 10.68 30.89
N ASP A 281 0.29 11.03 32.09
CA ASP A 281 -0.50 11.76 33.07
C ASP A 281 -1.01 13.07 32.48
N GLN A 282 -0.22 13.73 31.62
CA GLN A 282 -0.62 14.95 30.95
C GLN A 282 -1.69 14.69 29.88
N ASP A 283 -1.60 13.60 29.12
CA ASP A 283 -2.66 13.20 28.16
C ASP A 283 -4.00 13.03 28.86
N PHE A 284 -4.02 12.28 29.98
CA PHE A 284 -5.23 12.12 30.76
C PHE A 284 -5.72 13.42 31.38
N LYS A 285 -4.82 14.30 31.85
CA LYS A 285 -5.23 15.64 32.34
C LYS A 285 -5.91 16.45 31.24
N ASN A 286 -5.39 16.43 30.02
CA ASN A 286 -5.97 17.14 28.87
C ASN A 286 -7.35 16.57 28.51
N LEU A 287 -7.49 15.24 28.51
CA LEU A 287 -8.78 14.57 28.35
C LEU A 287 -9.76 15.03 29.44
N GLU A 288 -9.35 14.97 30.70
CA GLU A 288 -10.18 15.33 31.86
C GLU A 288 -10.62 16.80 31.82
N LEU A 289 -9.72 17.72 31.46
CA LEU A 289 -10.01 19.14 31.24
C LEU A 289 -11.01 19.33 30.10
N ALA A 290 -10.85 18.61 28.99
CA ALA A 290 -11.79 18.66 27.86
C ALA A 290 -13.20 18.16 28.22
N LEU A 291 -13.31 17.25 29.20
CA LEU A 291 -14.58 16.79 29.76
C LEU A 291 -15.14 17.72 30.86
N GLY A 292 -14.48 18.87 31.11
CA GLY A 292 -14.94 19.90 32.03
C GLY A 292 -14.34 19.85 33.42
N MET A 293 -13.28 19.07 33.68
CA MET A 293 -12.61 19.09 34.97
C MET A 293 -12.11 20.51 35.30
N PRO A 294 -12.37 21.04 36.51
CA PRO A 294 -11.82 22.33 36.92
C PRO A 294 -10.28 22.27 36.98
N SER A 295 -9.61 23.30 36.46
CA SER A 295 -8.14 23.38 36.46
C SER A 295 -7.54 23.33 37.87
N GLY A 296 -8.26 23.81 38.89
CA GLY A 296 -7.87 23.71 40.29
C GLY A 296 -7.89 22.28 40.85
N GLU A 297 -8.62 21.36 40.21
CA GLU A 297 -8.69 19.96 40.63
C GLU A 297 -7.73 19.05 39.85
N VAL A 298 -7.40 19.39 38.60
CA VAL A 298 -6.70 18.50 37.64
C VAL A 298 -5.32 18.02 38.08
N ASN A 299 -4.70 18.68 39.07
CA ASN A 299 -3.40 18.30 39.62
C ASN A 299 -3.49 17.57 40.96
N LEU A 300 -4.67 17.48 41.58
CA LEU A 300 -4.84 16.74 42.82
C LEU A 300 -4.46 15.26 42.60
N MET A 301 -3.68 14.71 43.54
CA MET A 301 -3.22 13.33 43.55
C MET A 301 -3.93 12.55 44.66
N ASN A 302 -4.09 11.25 44.47
CA ASN A 302 -4.69 10.32 45.42
C ASN A 302 -6.11 10.65 45.82
N THR A 303 -6.90 11.11 44.85
CA THR A 303 -8.31 11.41 45.05
C THR A 303 -9.10 11.27 43.75
N PHE A 304 -10.42 11.20 43.88
CA PHE A 304 -11.35 11.40 42.77
C PHE A 304 -11.62 12.89 42.55
N ARG A 305 -11.78 13.28 41.28
CA ARG A 305 -11.81 14.69 40.84
C ARG A 305 -12.87 14.88 39.77
N GLY A 306 -13.33 16.12 39.58
CA GLY A 306 -14.34 16.45 38.57
C GLY A 306 -15.69 15.81 38.83
N TYR A 307 -16.04 15.57 40.11
CA TYR A 307 -17.29 14.92 40.50
C TYR A 307 -18.52 15.71 40.02
N ASN A 308 -18.52 17.03 40.25
CA ASN A 308 -19.66 17.89 39.89
C ASN A 308 -19.89 18.00 38.38
N GLN A 309 -18.84 17.78 37.58
CA GLN A 309 -18.90 17.78 36.12
C GLN A 309 -19.06 16.36 35.55
N ASN A 310 -19.24 15.36 36.40
CA ASN A 310 -19.43 13.97 36.00
C ASN A 310 -18.29 13.44 35.12
N VAL A 311 -17.06 13.94 35.27
CA VAL A 311 -15.94 13.64 34.35
C VAL A 311 -15.70 12.13 34.24
N GLY A 312 -15.65 11.45 35.38
CA GLY A 312 -15.47 10.00 35.40
C GLY A 312 -16.68 9.25 34.87
N GLN A 313 -17.89 9.75 35.06
CA GLN A 313 -19.09 9.15 34.47
C GLN A 313 -19.10 9.28 32.95
N GLN A 314 -18.67 10.42 32.40
CA GLN A 314 -18.59 10.65 30.96
C GLN A 314 -17.64 9.67 30.26
N MET A 315 -16.56 9.27 30.93
CA MET A 315 -15.57 8.31 30.41
C MET A 315 -16.04 6.85 30.41
N LYS A 316 -17.06 6.49 31.18
CA LYS A 316 -17.56 5.11 31.27
C LYS A 316 -18.34 4.73 30.01
N GLN A 317 -18.62 3.44 29.87
CA GLN A 317 -19.52 2.93 28.83
C GLN A 317 -20.84 3.70 28.82
N ASN A 318 -21.24 4.18 27.64
CA ASN A 318 -22.41 5.02 27.41
C ASN A 318 -22.39 6.36 28.19
N GLY A 319 -21.21 6.83 28.62
CA GLY A 319 -21.04 8.10 29.33
C GLY A 319 -21.07 9.33 28.42
N GLY A 320 -20.96 9.13 27.11
CA GLY A 320 -21.11 10.18 26.08
C GLY A 320 -19.81 10.79 25.57
N SER A 321 -18.66 10.52 26.20
CA SER A 321 -17.37 10.98 25.66
C SER A 321 -16.81 10.07 24.56
N GLY A 322 -17.35 8.87 24.38
CA GLY A 322 -16.81 7.85 23.49
C GLY A 322 -15.54 7.16 24.03
N PHE A 323 -15.05 7.51 25.22
CA PHE A 323 -13.97 6.76 25.86
C PHE A 323 -14.42 5.34 26.25
N GLU A 324 -15.72 5.09 26.46
CA GLU A 324 -16.29 3.74 26.59
C GLU A 324 -15.52 2.79 27.55
N SER A 325 -15.17 3.29 28.74
CA SER A 325 -14.48 2.49 29.75
C SER A 325 -15.39 1.40 30.33
N LEU A 326 -14.90 0.15 30.29
CA LEU A 326 -15.49 -1.00 30.96
C LEU A 326 -14.79 -1.27 32.29
N MET A 327 -15.56 -1.70 33.30
CA MET A 327 -15.04 -2.07 34.63
C MET A 327 -14.33 -3.42 34.61
N GLY A 328 -13.21 -3.49 33.88
CA GLY A 328 -12.43 -4.72 33.68
C GLY A 328 -11.65 -5.20 34.90
N GLY A 329 -11.62 -4.42 35.99
CA GLY A 329 -10.88 -4.73 37.20
C GLY A 329 -9.36 -4.64 37.03
N ALA A 330 -8.64 -5.35 37.88
CA ALA A 330 -7.18 -5.40 37.89
C ALA A 330 -6.65 -6.76 38.39
N ARG A 331 -5.33 -6.95 38.27
CA ARG A 331 -4.56 -8.00 38.97
C ARG A 331 -3.63 -7.34 39.98
N ASN A 332 -3.62 -7.78 41.24
CA ASN A 332 -2.68 -7.27 42.24
C ASN A 332 -1.30 -7.89 42.13
N GLY A 333 -0.29 -7.29 42.76
CA GLY A 333 1.10 -7.79 42.80
C GLY A 333 1.26 -9.27 43.17
N GLY A 334 0.34 -9.83 43.98
CA GLY A 334 0.35 -11.23 44.41
C GLY A 334 -0.39 -12.22 43.50
N GLY A 335 -1.02 -11.78 42.40
CA GLY A 335 -1.67 -12.68 41.44
C GLY A 335 -3.18 -12.80 41.54
N ALA A 336 -3.80 -12.15 42.53
CA ALA A 336 -5.24 -12.14 42.68
C ALA A 336 -5.89 -11.10 41.76
N PHE A 337 -7.00 -11.49 41.13
CA PHE A 337 -7.86 -10.57 40.38
C PHE A 337 -8.81 -9.84 41.32
N MET A 338 -9.08 -8.57 41.02
CA MET A 338 -9.87 -7.69 41.87
C MET A 338 -10.77 -6.78 41.04
N TYR A 339 -11.93 -6.45 41.60
CA TYR A 339 -12.77 -5.34 41.16
C TYR A 339 -13.35 -5.43 39.74
N GLY A 340 -13.42 -6.63 39.16
CA GLY A 340 -14.03 -6.84 37.84
C GLY A 340 -15.55 -6.69 37.84
N GLN A 341 -16.12 -6.41 36.66
CA GLN A 341 -17.56 -6.27 36.45
C GLN A 341 -18.36 -7.48 36.95
N GLY A 342 -19.49 -7.23 37.61
CA GLY A 342 -20.35 -8.23 38.23
C GLY A 342 -20.01 -8.51 39.70
N THR A 343 -19.08 -7.76 40.30
CA THR A 343 -18.69 -7.90 41.71
C THR A 343 -19.41 -6.91 42.64
N GLY A 344 -20.30 -6.07 42.10
CA GLY A 344 -21.15 -5.16 42.89
C GLY A 344 -20.56 -3.75 43.01
N SER A 345 -20.66 -3.12 44.18
CA SER A 345 -20.30 -1.71 44.41
C SER A 345 -18.79 -1.41 44.37
N TYR A 346 -17.93 -2.42 44.21
CA TYR A 346 -16.47 -2.30 44.14
C TYR A 346 -15.93 -2.62 42.75
N GLU A 347 -16.65 -2.22 41.71
CA GLU A 347 -16.22 -2.36 40.32
C GLU A 347 -15.37 -1.17 39.88
N PHE A 348 -14.20 -1.46 39.33
CA PHE A 348 -13.25 -0.45 38.89
C PHE A 348 -12.71 -0.74 37.48
N ALA A 349 -12.34 0.33 36.79
CA ALA A 349 -11.48 0.29 35.62
C ALA A 349 -10.16 0.98 36.00
N TYR A 350 -9.03 0.35 35.70
CA TYR A 350 -7.70 0.90 35.96
C TYR A 350 -6.89 1.04 34.68
N TYR A 351 -6.18 2.15 34.56
CA TYR A 351 -5.39 2.49 33.39
C TYR A 351 -4.00 2.90 33.79
N TRP A 352 -3.00 2.28 33.16
CA TRP A 352 -1.63 2.77 33.26
C TRP A 352 -1.47 4.10 32.54
N THR A 353 -0.63 4.95 33.12
CA THR A 353 0.02 6.06 32.40
C THR A 353 1.50 5.74 32.20
N SER A 354 2.17 6.41 31.26
CA SER A 354 3.61 6.30 31.06
C SER A 354 4.43 6.94 32.18
N ASN A 355 3.81 7.71 33.07
CA ASN A 355 4.52 8.38 34.16
C ASN A 355 4.76 7.41 35.30
N HIS A 356 6.00 7.39 35.77
CA HIS A 356 6.39 6.69 36.98
C HIS A 356 7.14 7.61 37.91
N CYS A 357 7.19 7.23 39.18
CA CYS A 357 8.13 7.84 40.10
C CYS A 357 9.50 7.22 39.83
N ALA A 358 10.47 8.08 39.49
CA ALA A 358 11.86 7.69 39.28
C ALA A 358 12.53 7.44 40.64
N GLU A 359 12.12 8.21 41.66
CA GLU A 359 12.58 8.04 43.03
C GLU A 359 11.43 7.81 44.01
N ALA A 360 11.76 7.10 45.08
CA ALA A 360 10.89 6.83 46.23
C ALA A 360 10.18 8.06 46.81
N SER A 361 10.88 9.20 46.80
CA SER A 361 10.45 10.49 47.34
C SER A 361 9.39 11.19 46.48
N GLU A 362 9.21 10.77 45.23
CA GLU A 362 8.30 11.41 44.27
C GLU A 362 6.88 10.86 44.34
N CYS A 363 6.71 9.66 44.92
CA CYS A 363 5.42 8.99 45.07
C CYS A 363 4.94 9.03 46.51
N SER A 364 3.71 9.51 46.70
CA SER A 364 3.11 9.62 48.03
C SER A 364 2.70 8.28 48.67
N GLY A 365 2.71 7.18 47.89
CA GLY A 365 2.45 5.82 48.37
C GLY A 365 3.68 4.97 48.71
N TYR A 366 4.91 5.52 48.65
CA TYR A 366 6.13 4.72 48.78
C TYR A 366 6.30 4.09 50.18
N ASN A 367 6.59 2.78 50.19
CA ASN A 367 6.78 1.97 51.40
C ASN A 367 8.05 1.11 51.40
N GLY A 368 9.06 1.43 50.57
CA GLY A 368 10.44 1.00 50.83
C GLY A 368 11.19 0.28 49.72
N ASN A 369 10.55 -0.41 48.75
CA ASN A 369 11.27 -1.20 47.72
C ASN A 369 10.55 -1.37 46.36
N GLU A 370 9.30 -0.94 46.19
CA GLU A 370 8.57 -1.07 44.92
C GLU A 370 8.51 0.27 44.18
N MET A 371 8.77 0.25 42.87
CA MET A 371 8.57 1.41 42.01
C MET A 371 7.09 1.52 41.66
N TYR A 372 6.56 2.74 41.74
CA TYR A 372 5.15 3.07 41.53
C TYR A 372 4.98 3.80 40.21
N ALA A 373 3.78 3.70 39.63
CA ALA A 373 3.40 4.44 38.44
C ALA A 373 2.07 5.16 38.65
N ILE A 374 1.93 6.29 37.97
CA ILE A 374 0.67 7.02 37.99
C ILE A 374 -0.36 6.21 37.21
N ARG A 375 -1.54 6.07 37.80
CA ARG A 375 -2.69 5.40 37.20
C ARG A 375 -3.91 6.31 37.18
N ARG A 376 -4.80 6.04 36.24
CA ARG A 376 -6.19 6.50 36.31
C ARG A 376 -7.10 5.39 36.77
N CYS A 377 -8.17 5.74 37.46
CA CYS A 377 -9.25 4.80 37.74
C CYS A 377 -10.63 5.42 37.69
N LEU A 378 -11.58 4.61 37.23
CA LEU A 378 -13.01 4.89 37.29
C LEU A 378 -13.66 3.86 38.21
N GLN A 379 -14.72 4.25 38.91
CA GLN A 379 -15.44 3.37 39.83
C GLN A 379 -16.93 3.40 39.50
N ASN A 380 -17.59 2.23 39.57
CA ASN A 380 -19.04 2.18 39.50
C ASN A 380 -19.68 3.01 40.63
N GLY A 381 -20.70 3.81 40.32
CA GLY A 381 -21.36 4.73 41.26
C GLY A 381 -20.58 6.01 41.63
N ASN A 382 -19.33 6.20 41.18
CA ASN A 382 -18.58 7.45 41.40
C ASN A 382 -18.54 8.31 40.13
N ALA A 383 -18.95 9.57 40.21
CA ALA A 383 -19.00 10.47 39.06
C ALA A 383 -17.64 11.08 38.66
N GLY A 384 -16.63 11.01 39.54
CA GLY A 384 -15.31 11.60 39.30
C GLY A 384 -14.30 10.65 38.63
N SER A 385 -13.22 11.24 38.10
CA SER A 385 -12.04 10.52 37.61
C SER A 385 -10.96 10.47 38.69
N GLY A 386 -10.46 9.27 38.98
CA GLY A 386 -9.43 9.05 39.99
C GLY A 386 -8.02 9.11 39.41
N ARG A 387 -7.11 9.79 40.11
CA ARG A 387 -5.67 9.84 39.80
C ARG A 387 -4.87 9.46 41.04
N TYR A 388 -4.04 8.43 40.91
CA TYR A 388 -3.32 7.83 42.05
C TYR A 388 -1.91 7.38 41.65
N ASP A 389 -1.00 7.37 42.62
CA ASP A 389 0.38 6.90 42.53
C ASP A 389 0.69 5.82 43.58
N THR A 390 -0.34 5.19 44.15
CA THR A 390 -0.23 4.36 45.36
C THR A 390 -0.14 2.87 45.11
N PHE A 391 -0.15 2.41 43.84
CA PHE A 391 -0.09 0.98 43.50
C PHE A 391 1.22 0.64 42.75
N PRO A 392 1.92 -0.45 43.14
CA PRO A 392 3.17 -0.87 42.51
C PRO A 392 3.06 -1.21 41.02
N LYS A 393 4.16 -1.08 40.29
CA LYS A 393 4.30 -1.50 38.88
C LYS A 393 4.03 -3.00 38.62
N THR A 394 4.00 -3.83 39.67
CA THR A 394 3.70 -5.27 39.63
C THR A 394 2.20 -5.59 39.46
N TYR A 395 1.33 -4.59 39.61
CA TYR A 395 -0.10 -4.72 39.33
C TYR A 395 -0.36 -4.85 37.82
N GLY A 396 -1.41 -5.56 37.45
CA GLY A 396 -1.88 -5.66 36.08
C GLY A 396 -3.07 -4.73 35.84
N PHE A 397 -2.90 -3.71 35.00
CA PHE A 397 -3.98 -2.80 34.58
C PHE A 397 -4.15 -2.78 33.07
N SER A 398 -5.29 -2.24 32.61
CA SER A 398 -5.55 -2.04 31.20
C SER A 398 -4.73 -0.87 30.64
N VAL A 399 -4.57 -0.86 29.33
CA VAL A 399 -3.93 0.22 28.57
C VAL A 399 -4.91 0.76 27.53
N ARG A 400 -4.92 2.08 27.35
CA ARG A 400 -5.70 2.80 26.34
C ARG A 400 -4.73 3.61 25.50
N CYS A 401 -4.41 3.17 24.29
CA CYS A 401 -3.45 3.90 23.47
C CYS A 401 -4.01 5.26 23.05
N VAL A 402 -3.11 6.23 22.94
CA VAL A 402 -3.40 7.58 22.46
C VAL A 402 -2.44 7.93 21.33
N LYS A 403 -2.86 8.79 20.42
CA LYS A 403 -2.07 9.29 19.31
C LYS A 403 -2.21 10.81 19.25
N ASP A 404 -1.08 11.46 18.99
CA ASP A 404 -1.03 12.88 18.69
C ASP A 404 -1.60 13.16 17.30
N ASN A 405 -2.38 14.23 17.20
CA ASN A 405 -3.01 14.66 15.95
C ASN A 405 -2.00 15.26 14.97
#